data_AF-A0A932FTX8-F1
#
_entry.id   AF-A0A932FTX8-F1
#
_cell.length_a   1.000
_cell.length_b   1.000
_cell.length_c   1.000
_cell.angle_alpha   90.00
_cell.angle_beta   90.00
_cell.angle_gamma   90.00
#
_symmetry.space_group_name_H-M   'P 1'
#
loop_
_entity.id
_entity.type
_entity.pdbx_description
1 polymer ?
#
loop_
_entity_poly.entity_id
_entity_poly.type
_entity_poly.pdbx_seq_one_letter_code
_entity_poly.pdbx_strand_id
1 'polypeptide(L)'
;MPVGKMLWGRRGLLLGASGVALAGALVLVAWQHSWGSTSAPLEPFRSFQNLTGFSNEEVWRAYRFGAANPGGVLNYIPCFCGCGAFGHTSNRDCYVSGFDGQGRPTFDLHAAG
;
A
#
# COMPACT_ATOMS: atom_id res chain seq x y z
N MET A 1 -36.65 46.68 37.27
CA MET A 1 -35.76 45.54 37.60
C MET A 1 -35.63 44.67 36.35
N PRO A 2 -34.46 44.57 35.70
CA PRO A 2 -34.33 43.82 34.45
C PRO A 2 -34.01 42.34 34.70
N VAL A 3 -34.60 41.47 33.88
CA VAL A 3 -34.39 40.02 33.88
C VAL A 3 -33.35 39.69 32.80
N GLY A 4 -32.13 39.36 33.21
CA GLY A 4 -31.08 38.85 32.31
C GLY A 4 -30.81 37.38 32.60
N LYS A 5 -31.46 36.45 31.87
CA LYS A 5 -31.16 35.02 31.99
C LYS A 5 -29.93 34.67 31.16
N MET A 6 -28.88 34.24 31.86
CA MET A 6 -27.66 33.61 31.37
C MET A 6 -27.95 32.58 30.26
N LEU A 7 -27.51 32.88 29.03
CA LEU A 7 -27.53 32.00 27.86
C LEU A 7 -26.13 31.44 27.54
N TRP A 8 -25.29 31.18 28.55
CA TRP A 8 -23.88 30.82 28.34
C TRP A 8 -23.55 29.31 28.39
N GLY A 9 -24.42 28.47 28.95
CA GLY A 9 -24.07 27.05 29.19
C GLY A 9 -24.15 26.09 28.00
N ARG A 10 -25.12 26.25 27.08
CA ARG A 10 -25.42 25.24 26.04
C ARG A 10 -24.62 25.40 24.74
N ARG A 11 -24.04 26.59 24.48
CA ARG A 11 -23.25 26.86 23.26
C ARG A 11 -21.80 26.37 23.35
N GLY A 12 -21.20 26.35 24.55
CA GLY A 12 -19.83 25.86 24.73
C GLY A 12 -19.69 24.34 24.58
N LEU A 13 -20.71 23.58 24.99
CA LEU A 13 -20.68 22.11 24.96
C LEU A 13 -20.79 21.53 23.53
N LEU A 14 -21.54 22.18 22.64
CA LEU A 14 -21.70 21.77 21.24
C LEU A 14 -20.45 22.07 20.39
N LEU A 15 -19.68 23.11 20.76
CA LEU A 15 -18.40 23.42 20.09
C LEU A 15 -17.28 22.47 20.52
N GLY A 16 -17.27 22.02 21.78
CA GLY A 16 -16.28 21.06 22.29
C GLY A 16 -16.43 19.65 21.71
N ALA A 17 -17.66 19.15 21.58
CA ALA A 17 -17.91 17.80 21.04
C ALA A 17 -17.57 17.67 19.55
N SER A 18 -17.87 18.71 18.76
CA SER A 18 -17.56 18.75 17.31
C SER A 18 -16.05 18.82 17.03
N GLY A 19 -15.28 19.50 17.90
CA GLY A 19 -13.82 19.59 17.76
C GLY A 19 -13.09 18.26 17.99
N VAL A 20 -13.53 17.47 18.96
CA VAL A 20 -12.95 16.15 19.28
C VAL A 20 -13.26 15.12 18.19
N ALA A 21 -14.47 15.14 17.63
CA ALA A 21 -14.85 14.25 16.54
C ALA A 21 -14.03 14.52 15.26
N LEU A 22 -13.79 15.80 14.93
CA LEU A 22 -12.96 16.17 13.78
C LEU A 22 -11.49 15.81 13.99
N ALA A 23 -10.93 16.04 15.18
CA ALA A 23 -9.55 15.64 15.48
C ALA A 23 -9.36 14.12 15.41
N GLY A 24 -10.30 13.33 15.94
CA GLY A 24 -10.29 11.88 15.86
C GLY A 24 -10.39 11.36 14.41
N ALA A 25 -11.24 11.97 13.59
CA ALA A 25 -11.36 11.62 12.17
C ALA A 25 -10.07 11.91 11.39
N LEU A 26 -9.40 13.04 11.65
CA LEU A 26 -8.14 13.39 11.00
C LEU A 26 -7.00 12.43 11.37
N VAL A 27 -6.92 12.00 12.64
CA VAL A 27 -5.94 11.00 13.08
C VAL A 27 -6.19 9.64 12.41
N LEU A 28 -7.45 9.20 12.33
CA LEU A 28 -7.82 7.97 11.63
C LEU A 28 -7.49 8.04 10.13
N VAL A 29 -7.83 9.15 9.47
CA VAL A 29 -7.51 9.34 8.03
C VAL A 29 -6.00 9.40 7.79
N ALA A 30 -5.23 10.04 8.68
CA ALA A 30 -3.78 10.06 8.59
C ALA A 30 -3.16 8.68 8.79
N TRP A 31 -3.67 7.89 9.75
CA TRP A 31 -3.30 6.49 9.91
C TRP A 31 -3.64 5.67 8.65
N GLN A 32 -4.83 5.89 8.09
CA GLN A 32 -5.29 5.32 6.81
C GLN A 32 -4.58 5.91 5.57
N HIS A 33 -3.62 6.81 5.68
CA HIS A 33 -2.76 7.19 4.56
C HIS A 33 -1.32 6.73 4.80
N SER A 34 -0.92 6.49 6.05
CA SER A 34 0.42 6.00 6.39
C SER A 34 0.70 4.56 5.93
N TRP A 35 -0.34 3.72 5.81
CA TRP A 35 -0.26 2.37 5.25
C TRP A 35 -0.27 2.33 3.70
N GLY A 36 -0.45 3.48 3.03
CA GLY A 36 -0.64 3.57 1.60
C GLY A 36 0.56 4.15 0.85
N SER A 37 1.32 3.27 0.21
CA SER A 37 1.94 3.53 -1.09
C SER A 37 3.04 4.59 -1.18
N THR A 38 4.21 4.32 -0.60
CA THR A 38 5.44 4.69 -1.32
C THR A 38 5.56 3.73 -2.51
N SER A 39 5.04 4.14 -3.67
CA SER A 39 5.36 3.45 -4.92
C SER A 39 6.87 3.56 -5.12
N ALA A 40 7.59 2.48 -4.83
CA ALA A 40 9.02 2.44 -5.06
C ALA A 40 9.30 2.86 -6.52
N PRO A 41 10.35 3.65 -6.79
CA PRO A 41 10.65 4.10 -8.14
C PRO A 41 10.80 2.92 -9.10
N LEU A 42 9.87 2.78 -10.07
CA LEU A 42 9.86 1.71 -11.07
C LEU A 42 10.74 2.04 -12.30
N GLU A 43 11.55 3.09 -12.25
CA GLU A 43 12.39 3.52 -13.38
C GLU A 43 13.39 2.44 -13.85
N PRO A 44 14.11 1.73 -12.96
CA PRO A 44 14.95 0.60 -13.40
C PRO A 44 14.14 -0.50 -14.08
N PHE A 45 12.90 -0.69 -13.65
CA PHE A 45 11.99 -1.72 -14.14
C PHE A 45 11.41 -1.39 -15.52
N ARG A 46 11.07 -0.12 -15.81
CA ARG A 46 10.61 0.30 -17.15
C ARG A 46 11.69 0.16 -18.22
N SER A 47 12.95 0.45 -17.89
CA SER A 47 14.06 0.19 -18.82
C SER A 47 14.18 -1.30 -19.14
N PHE A 48 14.03 -2.16 -18.14
CA PHE A 48 14.08 -3.62 -18.35
C PHE A 48 12.91 -4.15 -19.21
N GLN A 49 11.68 -3.70 -18.96
CA GLN A 49 10.49 -4.05 -19.77
C GLN A 49 10.72 -3.82 -21.28
N ASN A 50 11.54 -2.82 -21.62
CA ASN A 50 11.85 -2.48 -23.00
C ASN A 50 12.96 -3.37 -23.61
N LEU A 51 13.78 -4.04 -22.79
CA LEU A 51 14.92 -4.85 -23.24
C LEU A 51 14.53 -6.27 -23.66
N THR A 52 13.47 -6.83 -23.09
CA THR A 52 13.13 -8.25 -23.33
C THR A 52 12.23 -8.47 -24.53
N GLY A 53 11.61 -7.42 -25.10
CA GLY A 53 10.69 -7.55 -26.24
C GLY A 53 9.42 -8.36 -25.94
N PHE A 54 9.28 -8.93 -24.74
CA PHE A 54 8.11 -9.65 -24.25
C PHE A 54 7.11 -8.63 -23.66
N SER A 55 6.30 -8.06 -24.54
CA SER A 55 5.35 -6.98 -24.27
C SER A 55 4.05 -7.44 -23.60
N ASN A 56 4.11 -8.40 -22.66
CA ASN A 56 2.90 -8.74 -21.90
C ASN A 56 2.70 -7.75 -20.76
N GLU A 57 1.94 -6.67 -21.02
CA GLU A 57 1.60 -5.66 -20.01
C GLU A 57 0.85 -6.26 -18.81
N GLU A 58 0.15 -7.38 -18.96
CA GLU A 58 -0.52 -8.05 -17.85
C GLU A 58 0.46 -8.68 -16.86
N VAL A 59 1.52 -9.31 -17.39
CA VAL A 59 2.63 -9.80 -16.57
C VAL A 59 3.21 -8.64 -15.78
N TRP A 60 3.55 -7.53 -16.45
CA TRP A 60 4.10 -6.36 -15.76
C TRP A 60 3.15 -5.71 -14.76
N ARG A 61 1.83 -5.80 -14.98
CA ARG A 61 0.83 -5.39 -13.99
C ARG A 61 0.90 -6.27 -12.74
N ALA A 62 1.11 -7.57 -12.88
CA ALA A 62 1.28 -8.49 -11.75
C ALA A 62 2.56 -8.18 -10.95
N TYR A 63 3.67 -7.86 -11.62
CA TYR A 63 4.90 -7.40 -10.96
C TYR A 63 4.68 -6.15 -10.11
N ARG A 64 4.02 -5.13 -10.69
CA ARG A 64 3.69 -3.90 -9.95
C ARG A 64 2.78 -4.20 -8.75
N PHE A 65 1.80 -5.07 -8.94
CA PHE A 65 0.89 -5.48 -7.87
C PHE A 65 1.62 -6.21 -6.73
N GLY A 66 2.49 -7.16 -7.03
CA GLY A 66 3.27 -7.90 -6.04
C GLY A 66 4.25 -7.01 -5.25
N ALA A 67 4.88 -6.03 -5.92
CA ALA A 67 5.76 -5.07 -5.26
C ALA A 67 5.01 -4.08 -4.36
N ALA A 68 3.83 -3.61 -4.80
CA ALA A 68 3.02 -2.67 -4.04
C ALA A 68 2.31 -3.31 -2.83
N ASN A 69 2.17 -4.64 -2.79
CA ASN A 69 1.41 -5.37 -1.78
C ASN A 69 2.26 -6.47 -1.11
N PRO A 70 3.35 -6.13 -0.39
CA PRO A 70 4.31 -7.09 0.15
C PRO A 70 3.75 -8.11 1.14
N GLY A 71 2.69 -7.75 1.88
CA GLY A 71 1.95 -8.66 2.77
C GLY A 71 0.55 -9.01 2.26
N GLY A 72 0.26 -8.71 0.99
CA GLY A 72 -1.07 -8.85 0.40
C GLY A 72 -1.40 -10.27 -0.03
N VAL A 73 -2.50 -10.38 -0.79
CA VAL A 73 -3.11 -11.65 -1.21
C VAL A 73 -2.13 -12.62 -1.88
N LEU A 74 -1.15 -12.12 -2.65
CA LEU A 74 -0.19 -12.98 -3.35
C LEU A 74 0.69 -13.84 -2.42
N ASN A 75 0.86 -13.46 -1.15
CA ASN A 75 1.59 -14.28 -0.18
C ASN A 75 0.84 -15.55 0.21
N TYR A 76 -0.48 -15.56 0.07
CA TYR A 76 -1.35 -16.67 0.45
C TYR A 76 -1.74 -17.55 -0.73
N ILE A 77 -1.44 -17.11 -1.96
CA ILE A 77 -1.64 -17.90 -3.15
C ILE A 77 -0.41 -18.80 -3.32
N PRO A 78 -0.55 -20.13 -3.40
CA PRO A 78 0.59 -21.02 -3.62
C PRO A 78 1.30 -20.74 -4.95
N CYS A 79 2.60 -21.04 -4.99
CA CYS A 79 3.34 -21.04 -6.24
C CYS A 79 3.02 -22.32 -7.04
N PHE A 80 2.47 -22.16 -8.25
CA PHE A 80 2.13 -23.28 -9.14
C PHE A 80 3.11 -23.45 -10.31
N CYS A 81 4.18 -22.66 -10.35
CA CYS A 81 5.19 -22.70 -11.42
C CYS A 81 6.18 -23.88 -11.28
N GLY A 82 6.11 -24.64 -10.18
CA GLY A 82 7.04 -25.75 -9.91
C GLY A 82 8.41 -25.31 -9.39
N CYS A 83 8.63 -24.01 -9.13
CA CYS A 83 9.92 -23.47 -8.68
C CYS A 83 10.12 -23.50 -7.15
N GLY A 84 9.35 -24.30 -6.41
CA GLY A 84 9.50 -24.41 -4.95
C GLY A 84 10.90 -24.84 -4.50
N ALA A 85 11.60 -25.63 -5.32
CA ALA A 85 12.99 -26.03 -5.05
C ALA A 85 13.99 -24.85 -5.07
N PHE A 86 13.62 -23.73 -5.68
CA PHE A 86 14.40 -22.48 -5.70
C PHE A 86 14.06 -21.55 -4.53
N GLY A 87 13.23 -22.01 -3.59
CA GLY A 87 12.87 -21.27 -2.38
C GLY A 87 11.62 -20.40 -2.51
N HIS A 88 10.88 -20.49 -3.62
CA HIS A 88 9.61 -19.77 -3.76
C HIS A 88 8.51 -20.48 -2.95
N THR A 89 7.88 -19.73 -2.07
CA THR A 89 6.86 -20.21 -1.13
C THR A 89 5.44 -19.75 -1.50
N SER A 90 5.33 -18.68 -2.29
CA SER A 90 4.06 -18.08 -2.68
C SER A 90 4.09 -17.55 -4.12
N ASN A 91 2.93 -17.18 -4.65
CA ASN A 91 2.80 -16.52 -5.95
C ASN A 91 3.51 -15.16 -5.97
N ARG A 92 3.65 -14.48 -4.82
CA ARG A 92 4.41 -13.24 -4.73
C ARG A 92 5.87 -13.42 -5.13
N ASP A 93 6.45 -14.55 -4.75
CA ASP A 93 7.88 -14.83 -4.97
C ASP A 93 8.21 -14.96 -6.47
N CYS A 94 7.21 -15.23 -7.33
CA CYS A 94 7.36 -15.22 -8.78
C CYS A 94 7.71 -13.85 -9.38
N TYR A 95 7.47 -12.76 -8.62
CA TYR A 95 7.64 -11.40 -9.10
C TYR A 95 8.65 -10.60 -8.27
N VAL A 96 8.73 -10.85 -6.96
CA VAL A 96 9.52 -10.06 -6.01
C VAL A 96 10.29 -10.99 -5.09
N SER A 97 11.61 -11.02 -5.24
CA SER A 97 12.50 -11.81 -4.39
C SER A 97 12.75 -11.16 -3.03
N GLY A 98 12.54 -9.84 -2.91
CA GLY A 98 12.70 -9.15 -1.64
C GLY A 98 12.63 -7.63 -1.76
N PHE A 99 13.06 -6.96 -0.69
CA PHE A 99 13.25 -5.52 -0.65
C PHE A 99 14.64 -5.21 -0.09
N ASP A 100 15.29 -4.18 -0.63
CA ASP A 100 16.56 -3.71 -0.07
C ASP A 100 16.37 -2.91 1.23
N GLY A 101 17.48 -2.47 1.84
CA GLY A 101 17.44 -1.67 3.08
C GLY A 101 16.76 -0.30 2.95
N GLN A 102 16.40 0.12 1.73
CA GLN A 102 15.65 1.34 1.45
C GLN A 102 14.18 1.04 1.09
N GLY A 103 13.75 -0.22 1.18
CA GLY A 103 12.40 -0.65 0.85
C GLY A 103 12.11 -0.72 -0.65
N ARG A 104 13.14 -0.73 -1.50
CA ARG A 104 12.96 -0.87 -2.96
C ARG A 104 12.83 -2.36 -3.32
N PRO A 105 11.86 -2.74 -4.16
CA PRO A 105 11.66 -4.14 -4.54
C PRO A 105 12.84 -4.62 -5.38
N THR A 106 13.29 -5.83 -5.08
CA THR A 106 14.13 -6.63 -5.98
C THR A 106 13.21 -7.56 -6.74
N PHE A 107 13.20 -7.44 -8.07
CA PHE A 107 12.32 -8.23 -8.92
C PHE A 107 12.95 -9.59 -9.25
N ASP A 108 12.12 -10.62 -9.27
CA ASP A 108 12.47 -11.94 -9.79
C ASP A 108 11.93 -12.05 -11.22
N LEU A 109 12.75 -12.46 -12.18
CA LEU A 109 12.38 -12.43 -13.59
C LEU A 109 11.76 -13.73 -14.13
N HIS A 110 11.54 -14.75 -13.29
CA HIS A 110 11.00 -16.02 -13.74
C HIS A 110 9.59 -15.90 -14.34
N ALA A 111 8.79 -14.92 -13.88
CA ALA A 111 7.46 -14.69 -14.44
C ALA A 111 7.46 -13.86 -15.75
N ALA A 112 8.61 -13.35 -16.20
CA ALA A 112 8.68 -12.45 -17.36
C ALA A 112 8.65 -13.18 -18.72
N GLY A 113 8.85 -14.50 -18.76
CA GLY A 113 8.87 -15.31 -19.99
C GLY A 113 9.94 -16.40 -19.96
#